data_AF-A0AAN5CCK6-F1
#
_entry.id   AF-A0AAN5CCK6-F1
#
_cell.length_a   1.000
_cell.length_b   1.000
_cell.length_c   1.000
_cell.angle_alpha   90.00
_cell.angle_beta   90.00
_cell.angle_gamma   90.00
#
_symmetry.space_group_name_H-M   'P 1'
#
loop_
_entity.id
_entity.type
_entity.pdbx_description
1 polymer ?
#
loop_
_entity_poly.entity_id
_entity_poly.type
_entity_poly.pdbx_seq_one_letter_code
_entity_poly.pdbx_strand_id
1 'polypeptide(L)'
;LNAQDHVSLATRLTKLKLEQGFVREDLFVLDESTTPNFKDKLEELFEESEQKGDIARLVLEGEAYYDVEDKDGNWCRILCECGDLILIPAHKQYRLTTTPKVRERSKINLRASAMLRKCVITQNYVKMKRLFKK
;
A
#
# COMPACT_ATOMS: atom_id res chain seq x y z
N LEU A 1 -8.35 -9.49 15.30
CA LEU A 1 -6.88 -9.68 15.43
C LEU A 1 -6.31 -8.29 15.53
N ASN A 2 -5.89 -7.89 16.72
CA ASN A 2 -5.51 -6.50 17.04
C ASN A 2 -4.23 -6.08 16.33
N ALA A 3 -4.21 -4.86 15.81
CA ALA A 3 -3.01 -4.22 15.25
C ALA A 3 -1.94 -3.93 16.31
N GLN A 4 -2.26 -4.03 17.61
CA GLN A 4 -1.32 -3.84 18.72
C GLN A 4 -0.38 -5.05 18.98
N ASP A 5 -0.68 -6.24 18.46
CA ASP A 5 0.15 -7.43 18.72
C ASP A 5 1.35 -7.52 17.76
N HIS A 6 2.39 -6.73 18.03
CA HIS A 6 3.61 -6.63 17.23
C HIS A 6 4.30 -7.98 16.94
N VAL A 7 4.28 -8.91 17.90
CA VAL A 7 4.85 -10.25 17.72
C VAL A 7 4.05 -11.07 16.71
N SER A 8 2.72 -11.05 16.80
CA SER A 8 1.86 -11.77 15.85
C SER A 8 1.94 -11.16 14.44
N LEU A 9 2.09 -9.84 14.35
CA LEU A 9 2.25 -9.11 13.11
C LEU A 9 3.54 -9.50 12.38
N ALA A 10 4.66 -9.52 13.09
CA ALA A 10 5.95 -9.90 12.54
C ALA A 10 5.91 -11.32 11.96
N THR A 11 5.39 -12.29 12.71
CA THR A 11 5.27 -13.68 12.25
C THR A 11 4.38 -13.81 11.01
N ARG A 12 3.24 -13.10 10.98
CA ARG A 12 2.31 -13.14 9.84
C ARG A 12 2.90 -12.48 8.60
N LEU A 13 3.62 -11.37 8.76
CA LEU A 13 4.33 -10.71 7.68
C LEU A 13 5.43 -11.61 7.10
N THR A 14 6.22 -12.27 7.95
CA THR A 14 7.24 -13.22 7.51
C THR A 14 6.62 -14.36 6.73
N LYS A 15 5.51 -14.94 7.20
CA LYS A 15 4.80 -15.99 6.48
C LYS A 15 4.28 -15.51 5.12
N LEU A 16 3.65 -14.34 5.07
CA LEU A 16 3.13 -13.76 3.84
C LEU A 16 4.24 -13.48 2.83
N LYS A 17 5.37 -12.94 3.28
CA LYS A 17 6.55 -12.73 2.42
C LYS A 17 7.10 -14.03 1.86
N LEU A 18 7.17 -15.07 2.69
CA LEU A 18 7.66 -16.39 2.27
C LEU A 18 6.72 -17.03 1.23
N GLU A 19 5.41 -17.00 1.49
CA GLU A 19 4.38 -17.57 0.60
C GLU A 19 4.29 -16.84 -0.74
N GLN A 20 4.44 -15.51 -0.73
CA GLN A 20 4.36 -14.67 -1.91
C GLN A 20 5.73 -14.51 -2.61
N GLY A 21 6.82 -14.79 -1.92
CA GLY A 21 8.18 -14.70 -2.45
C GLY A 21 8.69 -13.26 -2.57
N PHE A 22 8.25 -12.35 -1.69
CA PHE A 22 8.71 -10.96 -1.69
C PHE A 22 10.21 -10.86 -1.35
N VAL A 23 10.95 -10.11 -2.15
CA VAL A 23 12.42 -10.03 -2.06
C VAL A 23 12.90 -8.73 -1.42
N ARG A 24 12.13 -7.64 -1.55
CA ARG A 24 12.46 -6.33 -0.99
C ARG A 24 11.35 -5.84 -0.09
N GLU A 25 11.71 -5.10 0.94
CA GLU A 25 10.79 -4.41 1.83
C GLU A 25 11.29 -3.01 2.15
N ASP A 26 10.37 -2.06 2.21
CA ASP A 26 10.63 -0.68 2.61
C ASP A 26 9.48 -0.19 3.50
N LEU A 27 9.79 0.65 4.48
CA LEU A 27 8.80 1.34 5.31
C LEU A 27 8.73 2.80 4.86
N PHE A 28 7.56 3.21 4.41
CA PHE A 28 7.26 4.57 4.01
C PHE A 28 6.33 5.20 5.05
N VAL A 29 6.78 6.31 5.64
CA VAL A 29 6.01 7.08 6.62
C VAL A 29 5.74 8.45 6.05
N LEU A 30 4.46 8.80 5.92
CA LEU A 30 4.02 10.13 5.56
C LEU A 30 3.26 10.69 6.75
N ASP A 31 3.74 11.79 7.31
CA ASP A 31 3.17 12.46 8.48
C ASP A 31 3.43 13.96 8.39
N GLU A 32 2.37 14.77 8.41
CA GLU A 32 2.43 16.21 8.25
C GLU A 32 3.29 16.91 9.31
N SER A 33 3.37 16.33 10.52
CA SER A 33 4.12 16.93 11.62
C SER A 33 5.62 16.62 11.59
N THR A 34 5.99 15.46 11.03
CA THR A 34 7.38 14.95 11.09
C THR A 34 8.05 14.87 9.73
N THR A 35 7.28 14.87 8.64
CA THR A 35 7.82 14.76 7.28
C THR A 35 8.16 16.14 6.74
N PRO A 36 9.44 16.46 6.52
CA PRO A 36 9.81 17.69 5.83
C PRO A 36 9.26 17.65 4.40
N ASN A 37 8.76 18.80 3.93
CA ASN A 37 8.14 18.96 2.61
C ASN A 37 6.96 18.00 2.38
N PHE A 38 6.12 17.81 3.40
CA PHE A 38 4.95 16.93 3.33
C PHE A 38 4.05 17.22 2.12
N LYS A 39 3.79 18.49 1.81
CA LYS A 39 2.94 18.89 0.68
C LYS A 39 3.57 18.49 -0.65
N ASP A 40 4.83 18.85 -0.87
CA ASP A 40 5.55 18.52 -2.10
C ASP A 40 5.60 17.00 -2.32
N LYS A 41 5.85 16.22 -1.27
CA LYS A 41 5.80 14.75 -1.34
C LYS A 41 4.40 14.22 -1.63
N LEU A 42 3.36 14.84 -1.07
CA LEU A 42 1.99 14.43 -1.35
C LEU A 42 1.60 14.72 -2.80
N GLU A 43 2.07 15.84 -3.35
CA GLU A 43 1.93 16.18 -4.77
C GLU A 43 2.67 15.16 -5.65
N GLU A 44 3.93 14.86 -5.34
CA GLU A 44 4.73 13.83 -6.04
C GLU A 44 4.05 12.45 -6.02
N LEU A 45 3.49 12.04 -4.88
CA LEU A 45 2.78 10.76 -4.76
C LEU A 45 1.46 10.73 -5.54
N PHE A 46 0.88 11.90 -5.83
CA PHE A 46 -0.34 12.03 -6.60
C PHE A 46 -0.08 12.09 -8.11
N GLU A 47 1.18 12.23 -8.52
CA GLU A 47 1.57 12.04 -9.92
C GLU A 47 1.43 10.57 -10.34
N GLU A 48 1.06 10.36 -11.60
CA GLU A 48 0.87 9.02 -12.16
C GLU A 48 2.21 8.28 -12.22
N SER A 49 2.25 7.11 -11.58
CA SER A 49 3.45 6.29 -11.48
C SER A 49 3.21 4.86 -11.98
N GLU A 50 4.23 4.30 -12.63
CA GLU A 50 4.28 2.89 -13.03
C GLU A 50 5.45 2.19 -12.33
N GLN A 51 5.27 0.92 -11.96
CA GLN A 51 6.39 0.07 -11.55
C GLN A 51 6.50 -1.15 -12.47
N LYS A 52 7.74 -1.52 -12.80
CA LYS A 52 8.06 -2.71 -13.62
C LYS A 52 7.80 -4.04 -12.91
N GLY A 53 7.54 -4.02 -11.62
CA GLY A 53 7.27 -5.20 -10.81
C GLY A 53 5.99 -5.02 -10.00
N ASP A 54 5.41 -6.15 -9.60
CA ASP A 54 4.23 -6.15 -8.73
C ASP A 54 4.54 -5.44 -7.41
N ILE A 55 3.57 -4.63 -6.97
CA ILE A 55 3.67 -3.82 -5.76
C ILE A 55 2.72 -4.43 -4.73
N ALA A 56 3.24 -4.71 -3.53
CA ALA A 56 2.43 -5.01 -2.36
C ALA A 56 2.60 -3.90 -1.33
N ARG A 57 1.51 -3.28 -0.86
CA ARG A 57 1.54 -2.27 0.20
C ARG A 57 0.59 -2.66 1.32
N LEU A 58 1.13 -2.80 2.53
CA LEU A 58 0.34 -2.96 3.75
C LEU A 58 0.23 -1.63 4.47
N VAL A 59 -0.99 -1.17 4.73
CA VAL A 59 -1.25 -0.02 5.61
C VAL A 59 -1.14 -0.48 7.06
N LEU A 60 -0.16 0.04 7.78
CA LEU A 60 0.07 -0.28 9.19
C LEU A 60 -0.65 0.70 10.12
N GLU A 61 -0.70 1.98 9.74
CA GLU A 61 -1.37 3.05 10.47
C GLU A 61 -1.98 4.03 9.46
N GLY A 62 -3.06 4.70 9.84
CA GLY A 62 -3.76 5.69 9.00
C GLY A 62 -4.66 5.07 7.93
N GLU A 63 -4.99 5.90 6.94
CA GLU A 63 -5.78 5.55 5.76
C GLU A 63 -5.28 6.33 4.54
N ALA A 64 -5.40 5.74 3.35
CA ALA A 64 -4.95 6.31 2.09
C ALA A 64 -5.90 5.95 0.96
N TYR A 65 -5.99 6.82 -0.06
CA TYR A 65 -6.59 6.48 -1.34
C TYR A 65 -5.51 6.02 -2.32
N TYR A 66 -5.77 4.91 -2.97
CA TYR A 66 -5.05 4.44 -4.15
C TYR A 66 -5.97 4.59 -5.35
N ASP A 67 -5.58 5.44 -6.29
CA ASP A 67 -6.22 5.44 -7.60
C ASP A 67 -5.41 4.53 -8.50
N VAL A 68 -6.06 3.54 -9.11
CA VAL A 68 -5.43 2.61 -10.06
C VAL A 68 -6.24 2.59 -11.34
N GLU A 69 -5.55 2.63 -12.47
CA GLU A 69 -6.17 2.57 -13.79
C GLU A 69 -6.64 1.14 -14.10
N ASP A 70 -7.87 1.01 -14.60
CA ASP A 70 -8.43 -0.25 -15.05
C ASP A 70 -7.87 -0.65 -16.42
N LYS A 71 -8.58 -1.50 -17.18
CA LYS A 71 -8.16 -1.93 -18.53
C LYS A 71 -8.66 -1.00 -19.64
N ASP A 72 -9.67 -0.18 -19.33
CA ASP A 72 -10.37 0.70 -20.25
C ASP A 72 -9.93 2.17 -20.07
N GLY A 73 -8.92 2.40 -19.21
CA GLY A 73 -8.35 3.71 -18.91
C GLY A 73 -9.09 4.50 -17.83
N ASN A 74 -10.04 3.87 -17.12
CA ASN A 74 -10.77 4.54 -16.05
C ASN A 74 -10.05 4.40 -14.71
N TRP A 75 -10.13 5.45 -13.90
CA TRP A 75 -9.56 5.45 -12.56
C TRP A 75 -10.52 4.83 -11.54
N CYS A 76 -10.04 3.79 -10.85
CA CYS A 76 -10.70 3.19 -9.70
C CYS A 76 -10.03 3.68 -8.41
N ARG A 77 -10.78 4.40 -7.57
CA ARG A 77 -10.32 4.83 -6.24
C ARG A 77 -10.60 3.77 -5.19
N ILE A 78 -9.56 3.35 -4.49
CA ILE A 78 -9.59 2.33 -3.45
C ILE A 78 -9.19 2.98 -2.12
N LEU A 79 -10.08 2.91 -1.12
CA LEU A 79 -9.75 3.29 0.25
C LEU A 79 -9.03 2.12 0.92
N CYS A 80 -7.80 2.35 1.38
CA CYS A 80 -7.07 1.41 2.21
C CYS A 80 -6.93 1.98 3.62
N GLU A 81 -7.40 1.21 4.60
CA GLU A 81 -7.27 1.53 6.03
C GLU A 81 -6.21 0.63 6.68
N CYS A 82 -5.82 0.95 7.92
CA CYS A 82 -4.99 0.09 8.76
C CYS A 82 -5.40 -1.40 8.65
N GLY A 83 -4.45 -2.21 8.20
CA GLY A 83 -4.58 -3.64 7.99
C GLY A 83 -4.93 -4.09 6.59
N ASP A 84 -5.16 -3.17 5.66
CA ASP A 84 -5.33 -3.53 4.26
C ASP A 84 -3.99 -3.75 3.56
N LEU A 85 -3.88 -4.90 2.92
CA LEU A 85 -2.84 -5.21 1.94
C LEU A 85 -3.42 -5.01 0.55
N ILE A 86 -2.88 -4.03 -0.19
CA ILE A 86 -3.16 -3.82 -1.60
C ILE A 86 -2.04 -4.42 -2.45
N LEU A 87 -2.42 -5.15 -3.49
CA LEU A 87 -1.53 -5.72 -4.50
C LEU A 87 -1.86 -5.11 -5.86
N ILE A 88 -0.92 -4.36 -6.41
CA ILE A 88 -1.03 -3.71 -7.73
C ILE A 88 -0.08 -4.46 -8.69
N PRO A 89 -0.60 -5.06 -9.78
CA PRO A 89 0.24 -5.71 -10.78
C PRO A 89 1.24 -4.76 -11.44
N ALA A 90 2.35 -5.31 -11.93
CA ALA A 90 3.31 -4.58 -12.75
C ALA A 90 2.64 -3.89 -13.95
N HIS A 91 3.22 -2.78 -14.40
CA HIS A 91 2.74 -2.02 -15.56
C HIS A 91 1.32 -1.46 -15.44
N LYS A 92 0.86 -1.22 -14.21
CA LYS A 92 -0.36 -0.48 -13.93
C LYS A 92 -0.04 0.92 -13.46
N GLN A 93 -0.72 1.89 -14.03
CA GLN A 93 -0.70 3.27 -13.54
C GLN A 93 -1.43 3.34 -12.21
N TYR A 94 -0.76 3.93 -11.22
CA TYR A 94 -1.37 4.22 -9.94
C TYR A 94 -0.85 5.55 -9.39
N ARG A 95 -1.64 6.13 -8.50
CA ARG A 95 -1.24 7.28 -7.67
C ARG A 95 -1.80 7.12 -6.27
N LEU A 96 -1.20 7.82 -5.31
CA LEU A 96 -1.56 7.75 -3.90
C LEU A 96 -1.86 9.15 -3.37
N THR A 97 -2.89 9.24 -2.54
CA THR A 97 -3.14 10.45 -1.74
C THR A 97 -3.67 10.10 -0.35
N THR A 98 -3.55 11.04 0.58
CA THR A 98 -4.12 10.94 1.93
C THR A 98 -5.62 11.21 1.90
N THR A 99 -6.35 10.80 2.94
CA THR A 99 -7.80 11.07 3.02
C THR A 99 -8.09 12.42 3.72
N PRO A 100 -9.31 12.98 3.60
CA PRO A 100 -9.69 14.20 4.30
C PRO A 100 -9.89 14.07 5.82
N LYS A 101 -10.00 12.85 6.38
CA LYS A 101 -10.15 12.63 7.84
C LYS A 101 -8.88 12.96 8.64
N VAL A 102 -7.85 13.40 7.94
CA VAL A 102 -6.54 13.84 8.40
C VAL A 102 -6.65 15.21 9.10
N ARG A 103 -7.47 15.31 10.16
CA ARG A 103 -7.49 16.48 11.06
C ARG A 103 -6.81 16.20 12.41
N GLU A 104 -6.51 14.94 12.72
CA GLU A 104 -5.75 14.55 13.91
C GLU A 104 -4.73 13.47 13.52
N ARG A 105 -3.48 13.90 13.22
CA ARG A 105 -2.28 13.07 12.96
C ARG A 105 -2.33 12.26 11.66
N SER A 106 -1.81 12.91 10.62
CA SER A 106 -1.67 12.48 9.23
C SER A 106 -0.68 11.33 9.00
N LYS A 107 -0.54 10.38 9.94
CA LYS A 107 0.50 9.35 9.87
C LYS A 107 0.02 8.12 9.09
N ILE A 108 0.54 7.96 7.88
CA ILE A 108 0.39 6.74 7.10
C ILE A 108 1.71 6.00 7.13
N ASN A 109 1.70 4.79 7.70
CA ASN A 109 2.84 3.88 7.64
C ASN A 109 2.53 2.79 6.60
N LEU A 110 3.18 2.85 5.46
CA LEU A 110 3.08 1.83 4.42
C LEU A 110 4.30 0.94 4.46
N ARG A 111 4.11 -0.37 4.59
CA ARG A 111 5.18 -1.33 4.27
C ARG A 111 5.01 -1.75 2.83
N ALA A 112 5.91 -1.27 1.97
CA ALA A 112 5.99 -1.73 0.59
C ALA A 112 6.83 -3.01 0.55
N SER A 113 6.39 -3.98 -0.24
CA SER A 113 7.19 -5.15 -0.56
C SER A 113 7.16 -5.37 -2.07
N ALA A 114 8.34 -5.52 -2.68
CA ALA A 114 8.48 -5.66 -4.11
C ALA A 114 9.10 -7.02 -4.48
N MET A 115 8.72 -7.48 -5.66
CA MET A 115 9.14 -8.69 -6.37
C MET A 115 8.46 -9.98 -5.90
N LEU A 116 7.41 -10.38 -6.62
CA LEU A 116 6.86 -11.74 -6.64
C LEU A 116 7.60 -12.56 -7.70
N ARG A 117 8.14 -13.74 -7.37
CA ARG A 117 8.55 -14.70 -8.40
C ARG A 117 7.29 -15.25 -9.08
N LYS A 118 6.96 -14.71 -10.26
CA LYS A 118 5.86 -15.16 -11.16
C LYS A 118 4.73 -15.86 -10.42
N CYS A 119 3.94 -15.11 -9.65
CA CYS A 119 2.66 -15.63 -9.22
C CYS A 119 1.74 -15.66 -10.45
N VAL A 120 1.42 -16.86 -10.94
CA VAL A 120 0.54 -17.12 -12.10
C VAL A 120 -0.91 -16.65 -11.87
N ILE A 121 -1.18 -15.98 -10.75
CA ILE A 121 -2.53 -15.58 -10.36
C ILE A 121 -2.81 -14.19 -10.95
N THR A 122 -3.31 -14.22 -12.19
CA THR A 122 -4.18 -13.22 -12.83
C THR A 122 -3.63 -11.80 -12.91
N GLN A 123 -2.91 -11.52 -14.01
CA GLN A 123 -2.09 -10.34 -14.23
C GLN A 123 -2.83 -9.00 -14.38
N ASN A 124 -4.16 -8.94 -14.27
CA ASN A 124 -4.93 -7.76 -14.71
C ASN A 124 -5.81 -7.09 -13.65
N TYR A 125 -5.80 -7.54 -12.39
CA TYR A 125 -6.65 -6.91 -11.38
C TYR A 125 -5.93 -6.63 -10.06
N VAL A 126 -6.27 -5.48 -9.48
CA VAL A 126 -5.84 -5.10 -8.13
C VAL A 126 -6.52 -6.03 -7.13
N LYS A 127 -5.74 -6.59 -6.20
CA LYS A 127 -6.28 -7.39 -5.08
C LYS A 127 -6.14 -6.62 -3.80
N MET A 128 -7.22 -6.53 -3.04
CA MET A 128 -7.19 -6.02 -1.67
C MET A 128 -7.54 -7.14 -0.70
N LYS A 129 -6.73 -7.30 0.34
CA LYS A 129 -6.99 -8.26 1.40
C LYS A 129 -6.82 -7.58 2.75
N ARG A 130 -7.90 -7.54 3.52
CA ARG A 130 -7.86 -7.05 4.91
C ARG A 130 -7.23 -8.12 5.81
N LEU A 131 -6.08 -7.80 6.39
CA LEU A 131 -5.33 -8.68 7.29
C LEU A 131 -5.73 -8.48 8.75
N PHE A 132 -6.19 -7.31 9.15
CA PHE A 132 -6.64 -7.04 10.52
C PHE A 132 -8.14 -6.77 10.54
N LYS A 133 -8.88 -7.45 11.42
CA LYS A 133 -10.26 -7.08 11.76
C LYS A 133 -10.20 -6.27 13.05
N LYS A 134 -10.86 -5.11 13.05
CA LYS A 134 -11.17 -4.30 14.24
C LYS A 134 -11.81 -5.18 15.31
#